data_AF-A0A6J7QER7-F1
#
_entry.id   AF-A0A6J7QER7-F1
#
_cell.length_a   1.000
_cell.length_b   1.000
_cell.length_c   1.000
_cell.angle_alpha   90.00
_cell.angle_beta   90.00
_cell.angle_gamma   90.00
#
_symmetry.space_group_name_H-M   'P 1'
#
loop_
_entity.id
_entity.type
_entity.pdbx_description
1 polymer ?
#
loop_
_entity_poly.entity_id
_entity_poly.type
_entity_poly.pdbx_seq_one_letter_code
_entity_poly.pdbx_strand_id
1 'polypeptide(L)'
;MPIIQETQADAVTAVEKWLKVSKQTNGLGTSASRFVDDLRNGRNSGEWASVNIEQILPYRSETPRLLQVIRAGAMFLPILLTWLALSQVIGPFALYLQNQQASANFLWFWQQNPGKSFSGLWKLSHVALTDAAVLAFLTVLVMRITWWETSRAERSELVYIDMVSALEFHFLAVRNSKA
;
A
#
# COMPACT_ATOMS: atom_id res chain seq x y z
N MET A 1 -30.05 25.87 -23.88
CA MET A 1 -30.12 26.02 -22.41
C MET A 1 -28.70 26.10 -21.88
N PRO A 2 -28.21 27.28 -21.47
CA PRO A 2 -26.81 27.49 -21.07
C PRO A 2 -26.39 26.63 -19.86
N ILE A 3 -27.32 26.39 -18.92
CA ILE A 3 -27.08 25.64 -17.68
C ILE A 3 -26.68 24.17 -17.91
N ILE A 4 -27.25 23.49 -18.92
CA ILE A 4 -26.92 22.09 -19.19
C ILE A 4 -25.50 21.95 -19.74
N GLN A 5 -25.08 22.91 -20.56
CA GLN A 5 -23.75 22.91 -21.18
C GLN A 5 -22.65 23.25 -20.17
N GLU A 6 -22.92 24.16 -19.24
CA GLU A 6 -22.01 24.47 -18.11
C GLU A 6 -21.85 23.27 -17.17
N THR A 7 -22.97 22.68 -16.72
CA THR A 7 -22.93 21.50 -15.82
C THR A 7 -22.29 20.27 -16.45
N GLN A 8 -22.42 20.11 -17.77
CA GLN A 8 -21.75 19.05 -18.51
C GLN A 8 -20.23 19.24 -18.51
N ALA A 9 -19.75 20.46 -18.77
CA ALA A 9 -18.32 20.75 -18.80
C ALA A 9 -17.67 20.53 -17.42
N ASP A 10 -18.36 20.89 -16.35
CA ASP A 10 -17.92 20.65 -14.96
C ASP A 10 -17.87 19.15 -14.65
N ALA A 11 -18.90 18.40 -15.04
CA ALA A 11 -18.96 16.94 -14.87
C ALA A 11 -17.84 16.22 -15.63
N VAL A 12 -17.56 16.60 -16.88
CA VAL A 12 -16.44 16.05 -17.67
C VAL A 12 -15.11 16.31 -16.98
N THR A 13 -14.90 17.54 -16.50
CA THR A 13 -13.66 17.94 -15.81
C THR A 13 -13.45 17.13 -14.53
N ALA A 14 -14.51 16.92 -13.74
CA ALA A 14 -14.45 16.15 -12.51
C ALA A 14 -14.17 14.66 -12.76
N VAL A 15 -14.78 14.07 -13.80
CA VAL A 15 -14.52 12.69 -14.24
C VAL A 15 -13.07 12.51 -14.71
N GLU A 16 -12.54 13.44 -15.50
CA GLU A 16 -11.15 13.38 -15.97
C GLU A 16 -10.14 13.51 -14.82
N LYS A 17 -10.42 14.42 -13.88
CA LYS A 17 -9.63 14.58 -12.66
C LYS A 17 -9.63 13.30 -11.84
N TRP A 18 -10.79 12.64 -11.69
CA TRP A 18 -10.88 11.35 -11.02
C TRP A 18 -10.09 10.25 -11.75
N LEU A 19 -10.28 10.09 -13.07
CA LEU A 19 -9.55 9.10 -13.86
C LEU A 19 -8.03 9.23 -13.77
N LYS A 20 -7.54 10.48 -13.72
CA LYS A 20 -6.11 10.77 -13.57
C LYS A 20 -5.60 10.43 -12.17
N VAL A 21 -6.38 10.72 -11.14
CA VAL A 21 -6.01 10.46 -9.73
C VAL A 21 -6.11 8.97 -9.38
N SER A 22 -7.16 8.30 -9.85
CA SER A 22 -7.38 6.86 -9.68
C SER A 22 -6.49 6.02 -10.61
N LYS A 23 -5.80 6.65 -11.57
CA LYS A 23 -4.98 6.02 -12.61
C LYS A 23 -5.73 5.00 -13.47
N GLN A 24 -7.04 5.09 -13.54
CA GLN A 24 -7.88 4.16 -14.31
C GLN A 24 -7.98 4.53 -15.79
N THR A 25 -7.01 5.25 -16.36
CA THR A 25 -7.07 5.75 -17.74
C THR A 25 -7.05 4.64 -18.79
N ASN A 26 -6.40 3.50 -18.51
CA ASN A 26 -6.15 2.44 -19.49
C ASN A 26 -6.92 1.13 -19.22
N GLY A 27 -7.73 1.09 -18.15
CA GLY A 27 -8.40 -0.12 -17.66
C GLY A 27 -9.90 0.04 -17.38
N LEU A 28 -10.51 1.08 -17.96
CA LEU A 28 -11.95 1.29 -17.91
C LEU A 28 -12.67 0.12 -18.60
N GLY A 29 -13.70 -0.42 -17.96
CA GLY A 29 -14.59 -1.38 -18.60
C GLY A 29 -15.34 -0.74 -19.77
N THR A 30 -15.83 -1.56 -20.71
CA THR A 30 -16.51 -1.11 -21.93
C THR A 30 -17.67 -0.14 -21.69
N SER A 31 -18.42 -0.31 -20.60
CA SER A 31 -19.52 0.59 -20.23
C SER A 31 -19.01 1.94 -19.71
N ALA A 32 -17.91 1.93 -18.96
CA ALA A 32 -17.32 3.13 -18.38
C ALA A 32 -16.65 4.01 -19.44
N SER A 33 -15.96 3.41 -20.42
CA SER A 33 -15.39 4.18 -21.54
C SER A 33 -16.48 4.80 -22.42
N ARG A 34 -17.53 4.04 -22.75
CA ARG A 34 -18.69 4.56 -23.48
C ARG A 34 -19.38 5.70 -22.75
N PHE A 35 -19.56 5.58 -21.44
CA PHE A 35 -20.14 6.63 -20.61
C PHE A 35 -19.30 7.92 -20.65
N VAL A 36 -17.98 7.82 -20.47
CA VAL A 36 -17.08 8.97 -20.53
C VAL A 36 -17.11 9.64 -21.91
N ASP A 37 -17.12 8.86 -22.98
CA ASP A 37 -17.21 9.38 -24.34
C ASP A 37 -18.56 10.04 -24.63
N ASP A 38 -19.65 9.47 -24.14
CA ASP A 38 -20.99 10.04 -24.31
C ASP A 38 -21.18 11.32 -23.46
N LEU A 39 -20.63 11.36 -22.25
CA LEU A 39 -20.61 12.56 -21.41
C LEU A 39 -19.80 13.70 -22.07
N ARG A 40 -18.66 13.39 -22.67
CA ARG A 40 -17.84 14.36 -23.43
C ARG A 40 -18.58 14.93 -24.63
N ASN A 41 -19.32 14.10 -25.34
CA ASN A 41 -20.04 14.50 -26.56
C ASN A 41 -21.48 14.98 -26.31
N GLY A 42 -21.95 14.98 -25.06
CA GLY A 42 -23.32 15.39 -24.70
C GLY A 42 -24.40 14.45 -25.26
N ARG A 43 -24.07 13.17 -25.44
CA ARG A 43 -24.96 12.16 -26.02
C ARG A 43 -25.51 11.26 -24.93
N ASN A 44 -26.72 10.73 -25.15
CA ASN A 44 -27.35 9.73 -24.29
C ASN A 44 -27.44 10.11 -22.80
N SER A 45 -27.32 11.40 -22.44
CA SER A 45 -27.31 11.85 -21.04
C SER A 45 -28.59 11.47 -20.29
N GLY A 46 -29.72 11.34 -21.00
CA GLY A 46 -30.97 10.87 -20.41
C GLY A 46 -31.03 9.37 -20.12
N GLU A 47 -30.29 8.55 -20.86
CA GLU A 47 -30.16 7.10 -20.60
C GLU A 47 -29.23 6.89 -19.40
N TRP A 48 -28.08 7.58 -19.40
CA TRP A 48 -27.10 7.51 -18.33
C TRP A 48 -27.62 8.08 -17.00
N ALA A 49 -28.50 9.08 -17.03
CA ALA A 49 -29.15 9.63 -15.84
C ALA A 49 -30.06 8.63 -15.09
N SER A 50 -30.43 7.51 -15.72
CA SER A 50 -31.23 6.45 -15.10
C SER A 50 -30.40 5.32 -14.48
N VAL A 51 -29.08 5.30 -14.73
CA VAL A 51 -28.16 4.25 -14.28
C VAL A 51 -27.37 4.73 -13.06
N ASN A 52 -27.17 3.84 -12.09
CA ASN A 52 -26.36 4.16 -10.90
C ASN A 52 -24.89 4.39 -11.29
N ILE A 53 -24.37 5.58 -10.95
CA ILE A 53 -23.00 6.00 -11.26
C ILE A 53 -21.96 5.03 -10.67
N GLU A 54 -22.20 4.54 -9.46
CA GLU A 54 -21.29 3.60 -8.77
C GLU A 54 -21.13 2.27 -9.52
N GLN A 55 -22.13 1.87 -10.30
CA GLN A 55 -22.09 0.66 -11.12
C GLN A 55 -21.25 0.85 -12.38
N ILE A 56 -21.20 2.08 -12.91
CA ILE A 56 -20.45 2.43 -14.12
C ILE A 56 -18.99 2.75 -13.77
N LEU A 57 -18.77 3.53 -12.72
CA LEU A 57 -17.46 3.99 -12.25
C LEU A 57 -17.22 3.51 -10.80
N PRO A 58 -16.92 2.22 -10.60
CA PRO A 58 -16.69 1.70 -9.26
C PRO A 58 -15.41 2.28 -8.66
N TYR A 59 -15.49 2.65 -7.38
CA TYR A 59 -14.32 3.02 -6.60
C TYR A 59 -13.30 1.87 -6.57
N ARG A 60 -12.06 2.14 -6.98
CA ARG A 60 -10.94 1.19 -6.88
C ARG A 60 -9.79 1.86 -6.17
N SER A 61 -9.53 1.46 -4.93
CA SER A 61 -8.31 1.84 -4.22
C SER A 61 -7.15 0.98 -4.71
N GLU A 62 -6.08 1.62 -5.19
CA GLU A 62 -4.83 0.93 -5.49
C GLU A 62 -4.04 0.70 -4.19
N THR A 63 -4.26 -0.44 -3.54
CA THR A 63 -3.22 -0.96 -2.63
C THR A 63 -2.25 -1.83 -3.44
N PRO A 64 -1.00 -1.39 -3.66
CA PRO A 64 -0.05 -2.17 -4.44
C PRO A 64 0.26 -3.51 -3.75
N ARG A 65 -0.18 -4.61 -4.36
CA ARG A 65 -0.04 -6.00 -3.84
C ARG A 65 1.40 -6.34 -3.45
N LEU A 66 2.39 -5.79 -4.16
CA LEU A 66 3.82 -5.96 -3.88
C LEU A 66 4.22 -5.42 -2.50
N LEU A 67 3.65 -4.28 -2.10
CA LEU A 67 3.98 -3.63 -0.84
C LEU A 67 3.50 -4.43 0.36
N GLN A 68 2.35 -5.08 0.23
CA GLN A 68 1.80 -6.00 1.24
C GLN A 68 2.68 -7.23 1.41
N VAL A 69 3.19 -7.80 0.30
CA VAL A 69 4.09 -8.96 0.33
C VAL A 69 5.43 -8.59 0.96
N ILE A 70 6.02 -7.45 0.57
CA ILE A 70 7.29 -6.98 1.16
C ILE A 70 7.12 -6.74 2.66
N ARG A 71 6.02 -6.11 3.08
CA ARG A 71 5.70 -5.89 4.50
C ARG A 71 5.64 -7.22 5.26
N ALA A 72 4.92 -8.20 4.74
CA ALA A 72 4.79 -9.51 5.37
C ALA A 72 6.14 -10.25 5.45
N GLY A 73 6.92 -10.25 4.37
CA GLY A 73 8.23 -10.89 4.34
C GLY A 73 9.25 -10.22 5.25
N ALA A 74 9.25 -8.88 5.30
CA ALA A 74 10.22 -8.12 6.07
C ALA A 74 10.07 -8.32 7.59
N MET A 75 8.87 -8.63 8.09
CA MET A 75 8.65 -8.95 9.51
C MET A 75 9.43 -10.19 9.98
N PHE A 76 9.88 -11.05 9.07
CA PHE A 76 10.69 -12.22 9.40
C PHE A 76 12.21 -11.98 9.35
N LEU A 77 12.68 -10.80 8.89
CA LEU A 77 14.11 -10.48 8.89
C LEU A 77 14.78 -10.63 10.27
N PRO A 78 14.21 -10.09 11.36
CA PRO A 78 14.75 -10.22 12.73
C PRO A 78 15.01 -11.67 13.14
N ILE A 79 14.00 -12.52 12.96
CA ILE A 79 14.10 -13.93 13.35
C ILE A 79 15.12 -14.67 12.48
N LEU A 80 15.18 -14.39 11.18
CA LEU A 80 16.16 -15.02 10.29
C LEU A 80 17.60 -14.63 10.65
N LEU A 81 17.83 -13.37 11.04
CA LEU A 81 19.15 -12.90 11.48
C LEU A 81 19.61 -13.59 12.76
N THR A 82 18.71 -13.75 13.74
CA THR A 82 19.04 -14.44 15.00
C THR A 82 19.31 -15.94 14.78
N TRP A 83 18.54 -16.62 13.93
CA TRP A 83 18.81 -18.00 13.53
C TRP A 83 20.15 -18.16 12.81
N LEU A 84 20.46 -17.23 11.90
CA LEU A 84 21.74 -17.22 11.21
C LEU A 84 22.89 -17.05 12.20
N ALA A 85 22.77 -16.15 13.16
CA ALA A 85 23.77 -15.98 14.21
C ALA A 85 23.96 -17.23 15.07
N LEU A 86 22.86 -17.86 15.51
CA LEU A 86 22.89 -19.12 16.25
C LEU A 86 23.65 -20.20 15.48
N SER A 87 23.39 -20.34 14.17
CA SER A 87 24.06 -21.34 13.33
C SER A 87 25.59 -21.20 13.32
N GLN A 88 26.09 -19.95 13.42
CA GLN A 88 27.52 -19.65 13.44
C GLN A 88 28.15 -19.87 14.82
N VAL A 89 27.38 -19.76 15.91
CA VAL A 89 27.88 -19.86 17.29
C VAL A 89 27.79 -21.29 17.84
N ILE A 90 26.81 -22.10 17.39
CA ILE A 90 26.59 -23.47 17.87
C ILE A 90 27.81 -24.37 17.61
N GLY A 91 28.41 -24.33 16.42
CA GLY A 91 29.58 -25.15 16.08
C GLY A 91 30.78 -24.91 17.01
N PRO A 92 31.25 -23.65 17.14
CA PRO A 92 32.29 -23.28 18.09
C PRO A 92 31.95 -23.62 19.55
N PHE A 93 30.69 -23.49 19.95
CA PHE A 93 30.26 -23.82 21.31
C PHE A 93 30.36 -25.33 21.59
N ALA A 94 30.00 -26.18 20.63
CA ALA A 94 30.14 -27.63 20.77
C ALA A 94 31.62 -28.03 20.97
N LEU A 95 32.55 -27.40 20.24
CA LEU A 95 33.99 -27.60 20.43
C LEU A 95 34.47 -27.10 21.79
N TYR A 96 33.90 -25.99 22.29
CA TYR A 96 34.22 -25.46 23.61
C TYR A 96 33.78 -26.41 24.73
N LEU A 97 32.59 -27.01 24.62
CA LEU A 97 32.09 -28.01 25.57
C LEU A 97 32.88 -29.34 25.55
N GLN A 98 33.52 -29.68 24.43
CA GLN A 98 34.39 -30.85 24.36
C GLN A 98 35.72 -30.61 25.08
N ASN A 99 36.20 -29.35 25.12
CA ASN A 99 37.50 -28.98 25.68
C ASN A 99 37.43 -28.43 27.11
N GLN A 100 36.26 -28.02 27.60
CA GLN A 100 36.04 -27.53 28.97
C GLN A 100 34.85 -28.26 29.63
N GLN A 101 34.80 -28.27 30.98
CA GLN A 101 33.80 -29.01 31.75
C GLN A 101 32.36 -28.81 31.24
N ALA A 102 31.58 -29.90 31.32
CA ALA A 102 30.26 -30.14 30.71
C ALA A 102 29.10 -29.19 31.10
N SER A 103 29.36 -28.06 31.76
CA SER A 103 28.35 -27.13 32.28
C SER A 103 28.61 -25.67 31.92
N ALA A 104 29.25 -25.40 30.77
CA ALA A 104 29.44 -24.03 30.31
C ALA A 104 28.13 -23.37 29.86
N ASN A 105 27.91 -22.14 30.33
CA ASN A 105 26.74 -21.33 29.92
C ASN A 105 26.91 -20.82 28.47
N PHE A 106 25.97 -21.19 27.61
CA PHE A 106 25.93 -20.78 26.20
C PHE A 106 25.88 -19.26 26.01
N LEU A 107 25.06 -18.54 26.79
CA LEU A 107 24.91 -17.08 26.65
C LEU A 107 26.21 -16.36 27.00
N TRP A 108 26.91 -16.85 28.03
CA TRP A 108 28.22 -16.32 28.38
C TRP A 108 29.23 -16.58 27.26
N PHE A 109 29.28 -17.81 26.71
CA PHE A 109 30.16 -18.13 25.58
C PHE A 109 29.89 -17.24 24.36
N TRP A 110 28.61 -17.04 24.04
CA TRP A 110 28.17 -16.23 22.91
C TRP A 110 28.52 -14.73 23.10
N GLN A 111 28.40 -14.20 24.31
CA GLN A 111 28.75 -12.81 24.59
C GLN A 111 30.27 -12.60 24.60
N GLN A 112 31.00 -13.48 25.31
CA GLN A 112 32.42 -13.29 25.57
C GLN A 112 33.31 -13.70 24.41
N ASN A 113 32.86 -14.64 23.56
CA ASN A 113 33.61 -15.18 22.44
C ASN A 113 35.05 -15.56 22.86
N PRO A 114 35.20 -16.49 23.82
CA PRO A 114 36.50 -16.86 24.34
C PRO A 114 37.39 -17.39 23.20
N GLY A 115 38.65 -16.97 23.17
CA GLY A 115 39.58 -17.39 22.11
C GLY A 115 39.25 -16.88 20.70
N LYS A 116 38.27 -15.97 20.53
CA LYS A 116 37.81 -15.46 19.23
C LYS A 116 37.37 -16.58 18.28
N SER A 117 36.69 -17.61 18.80
CA SER A 117 36.26 -18.79 18.03
C SER A 117 35.26 -18.48 16.91
N PHE A 118 34.59 -17.32 16.93
CA PHE A 118 33.74 -16.83 15.85
C PHE A 118 33.96 -15.32 15.60
N SER A 119 33.44 -14.80 14.48
CA SER A 119 33.54 -13.37 14.15
C SER A 119 32.82 -12.49 15.20
N GLY A 120 33.41 -11.33 15.51
CA GLY A 120 32.82 -10.35 16.43
C GLY A 120 31.42 -9.87 16.04
N LEU A 121 31.08 -9.95 14.74
CA LEU A 121 29.75 -9.62 14.20
C LEU A 121 28.64 -10.51 14.76
N TRP A 122 28.97 -11.77 15.08
CA TRP A 122 28.02 -12.74 15.61
C TRP A 122 27.93 -12.70 17.12
N LYS A 123 28.61 -11.79 17.82
CA LYS A 123 28.45 -11.67 19.28
C LYS A 123 27.01 -11.32 19.63
N LEU A 124 26.54 -11.86 20.74
CA LEU A 124 25.17 -11.65 21.22
C LEU A 124 24.78 -10.16 21.26
N SER A 125 25.64 -9.29 21.80
CA SER A 125 25.38 -7.84 21.81
C SER A 125 25.26 -7.21 20.42
N HIS A 126 26.06 -7.62 19.44
CA HIS A 126 25.97 -7.09 18.07
C HIS A 126 24.71 -7.59 17.35
N VAL A 127 24.39 -8.88 17.52
CA VAL A 127 23.18 -9.49 16.94
C VAL A 127 21.94 -8.83 17.52
N ALA A 128 21.86 -8.68 18.86
CA ALA A 128 20.74 -8.02 19.53
C ALA A 128 20.58 -6.56 19.09
N LEU A 129 21.68 -5.82 18.93
CA LEU A 129 21.63 -4.43 18.47
C LEU A 129 21.20 -4.33 17.00
N THR A 130 21.67 -5.24 16.15
CA THR A 130 21.27 -5.33 14.74
C THR A 130 19.79 -5.66 14.64
N ASP A 131 19.31 -6.61 15.44
CA ASP A 131 17.90 -7.01 15.49
C ASP A 131 16.99 -5.84 15.92
N ALA A 132 17.37 -5.15 16.99
CA ALA A 132 16.67 -3.96 17.46
C ALA A 132 16.66 -2.83 16.42
N ALA A 133 17.78 -2.61 15.72
CA ALA A 133 17.89 -1.61 14.66
C ALA A 133 17.00 -1.97 13.45
N VAL A 134 16.97 -3.24 13.04
CA VAL A 134 16.10 -3.74 11.97
C VAL A 134 14.63 -3.58 12.36
N LEU A 135 14.25 -3.96 13.57
CA LEU A 135 12.88 -3.79 14.07
C LEU A 135 12.48 -2.31 14.05
N ALA A 136 13.30 -1.42 14.61
CA ALA A 136 13.03 0.02 14.61
C ALA A 136 12.88 0.58 13.19
N PHE A 137 13.77 0.18 12.28
CA PHE A 137 13.71 0.57 10.88
C PHE A 137 12.42 0.09 10.20
N LEU A 138 12.04 -1.18 10.40
CA LEU A 138 10.82 -1.75 9.84
C LEU A 138 9.56 -1.07 10.40
N THR A 139 9.53 -0.75 11.68
CA THR A 139 8.43 0.00 12.29
C THR A 139 8.25 1.37 11.62
N VAL A 140 9.33 2.13 11.45
CA VAL A 140 9.29 3.44 10.77
C VAL A 140 8.86 3.30 9.32
N LEU A 141 9.37 2.29 8.62
CA LEU A 141 9.02 2.03 7.22
C LEU A 141 7.52 1.68 7.07
N VAL A 142 6.99 0.81 7.92
CA VAL A 142 5.57 0.45 7.93
C VAL A 142 4.71 1.67 8.24
N MET A 143 5.08 2.46 9.24
CA MET A 143 4.37 3.70 9.57
C MET A 143 4.34 4.66 8.37
N ARG A 144 5.48 4.81 7.67
CA ARG A 144 5.58 5.67 6.50
C ARG A 144 4.74 5.19 5.33
N ILE A 145 4.71 3.88 5.10
CA ILE A 145 3.88 3.23 4.09
C ILE A 145 2.40 3.46 4.39
N THR A 146 1.96 3.16 5.62
CA THR A 146 0.57 3.30 6.02
C THR A 146 0.11 4.75 5.88
N TRP A 147 0.92 5.71 6.32
CA TRP A 147 0.62 7.14 6.15
C TRP A 147 0.50 7.56 4.69
N TRP A 148 1.33 6.99 3.80
CA TRP A 148 1.26 7.29 2.37
C TRP A 148 0.02 6.67 1.70
N GLU A 149 -0.36 5.47 2.10
CA GLU A 149 -1.57 4.79 1.63
C GLU A 149 -2.83 5.53 2.07
N THR A 150 -2.93 5.93 3.35
CA THR A 150 -4.07 6.70 3.86
C THR A 150 -4.21 8.04 3.17
N SER A 151 -3.09 8.79 3.03
CA SER A 151 -3.10 10.09 2.34
C SER A 151 -3.55 9.99 0.88
N ARG A 152 -3.27 8.86 0.21
CA ARG A 152 -3.73 8.60 -1.15
C ARG A 152 -5.20 8.21 -1.19
N ALA A 153 -5.64 7.35 -0.27
CA ALA A 153 -7.03 6.94 -0.15
C ALA A 153 -7.95 8.14 0.08
N GLU A 154 -7.59 9.04 1.01
CA GLU A 154 -8.32 10.28 1.29
C GLU A 154 -8.40 11.16 0.03
N ARG A 155 -7.30 11.34 -0.70
CA ARG A 155 -7.30 12.13 -1.95
C ARG A 155 -8.17 11.50 -3.03
N SER A 156 -8.14 10.17 -3.19
CA SER A 156 -8.99 9.50 -4.18
C SER A 156 -10.46 9.56 -3.81
N GLU A 157 -10.78 9.48 -2.51
CA GLU A 157 -12.16 9.59 -2.00
C GLU A 157 -12.72 10.99 -2.21
N LEU A 158 -11.98 12.04 -1.85
CA LEU A 158 -12.41 13.43 -2.06
C LEU A 158 -12.68 13.73 -3.54
N VAL A 159 -11.82 13.24 -4.43
CA VAL A 159 -11.99 13.44 -5.88
C VAL A 159 -13.14 12.58 -6.43
N TYR A 160 -13.41 11.41 -5.85
CA TYR A 160 -14.56 10.58 -6.20
C TYR A 160 -15.88 11.25 -5.79
N ILE A 161 -15.96 11.80 -4.58
CA ILE A 161 -17.15 12.53 -4.11
C ILE A 161 -17.41 13.75 -5.01
N ASP A 162 -16.38 14.55 -5.31
CA ASP A 162 -16.44 15.70 -6.23
C ASP A 162 -17.01 15.31 -7.61
N MET A 163 -16.52 14.19 -8.16
CA MET A 163 -17.02 13.64 -9.42
C MET A 163 -18.50 13.22 -9.35
N VAL A 164 -18.90 12.47 -8.31
CA VAL A 164 -20.28 12.00 -8.16
C VAL A 164 -21.22 13.19 -8.01
N SER A 165 -20.88 14.18 -7.19
CA SER A 165 -21.69 15.39 -7.01
C SER A 165 -21.86 16.19 -8.30
N ALA A 166 -20.79 16.37 -9.08
CA ALA A 166 -20.87 17.06 -10.37
C ALA A 166 -21.75 16.31 -11.39
N LEU A 167 -21.64 14.97 -11.42
CA LEU A 167 -22.47 14.10 -12.26
C LEU A 167 -23.95 14.14 -11.86
N GLU A 168 -24.26 14.04 -10.57
CA GLU A 168 -25.62 14.14 -10.07
C GLU A 168 -26.25 15.48 -10.43
N PHE A 169 -25.52 16.59 -10.25
CA PHE A 169 -26.01 17.92 -10.62
C PHE A 169 -26.33 18.03 -12.11
N HIS A 170 -25.45 17.49 -12.97
CA HIS A 170 -25.71 17.43 -14.41
C HIS A 170 -26.95 16.59 -14.75
N PHE A 171 -27.08 15.40 -14.16
CA PHE A 171 -28.24 14.53 -14.40
C PHE A 171 -29.56 15.13 -13.89
N LEU A 172 -29.54 15.86 -12.78
CA LEU A 172 -30.68 16.62 -12.28
C LEU A 172 -31.08 17.73 -13.27
N ALA A 173 -30.11 18.47 -13.81
CA ALA A 173 -30.37 19.50 -14.81
C ALA A 173 -30.97 18.90 -16.10
N VAL A 174 -30.45 17.76 -16.55
CA VAL A 174 -30.98 17.04 -17.72
C VAL A 174 -32.40 16.53 -17.45
N ARG A 175 -32.68 15.95 -16.28
CA ARG A 175 -34.01 15.46 -15.91
C ARG A 175 -35.05 16.59 -15.84
N ASN A 176 -34.68 17.71 -15.23
CA ASN A 176 -35.56 18.87 -15.09
C ASN A 176 -35.83 19.56 -16.43
N SER A 177 -34.95 19.42 -17.43
CA SER A 177 -35.18 19.94 -18.78
C SER A 177 -36.15 19.12 -19.63
N LYS A 178 -36.41 17.87 -19.22
CA LYS A 178 -37.31 16.93 -19.90
C LYS A 178 -38.70 16.82 -19.26
N ALA A 179 -38.88 17.37 -18.06
CA ALA A 179 -40.16 17.52 -17.37
C ALA A 179 -40.87 18.79 -17.82
#